data_AF-A0A2T6NAF4-F1
#
_entry.id   AF-A0A2T6NAF4-F1
#
_cell.length_a   1.000
_cell.length_b   1.000
_cell.length_c   1.000
_cell.angle_alpha   90.00
_cell.angle_beta   90.00
_cell.angle_gamma   90.00
#
_symmetry.space_group_name_H-M   'P 1'
#
loop_
_entity.id
_entity.type
_entity.pdbx_description
1 polymer ?
#
loop_
_entity_poly.entity_id
_entity_poly.type
_entity_poly.pdbx_seq_one_letter_code
_entity_poly.pdbx_strand_id
1 'polypeptide(L)'
;MDPQQFFEQSKQKMLPMMDKSVPAMKETKSCLEKAEDQAAFEKCSEIMIAMEKEIKEKMGPVPGMPEGPKGPTKGPKDIQFTPEAKQNMLQFLDRSIMIGMAMQKCFTQSDTADEMQRCMQAARPKQ
;
A
#
# COMPACT_ATOMS: atom_id res chain seq x y z
N MET A 1 -23.66 0.55 -12.37
CA MET A 1 -23.52 0.71 -10.91
C MET A 1 -23.54 2.20 -10.63
N ASP A 2 -24.28 2.63 -9.62
CA ASP A 2 -24.32 4.03 -9.21
C ASP A 2 -22.93 4.45 -8.65
N PRO A 3 -22.36 5.60 -9.07
CA PRO A 3 -21.04 6.04 -8.62
C PRO A 3 -20.91 6.20 -7.10
N GLN A 4 -21.99 6.61 -6.44
CA GLN A 4 -22.03 6.79 -4.99
C GLN A 4 -22.03 5.43 -4.28
N GLN A 5 -22.84 4.47 -4.76
CA GLN A 5 -22.82 3.10 -4.21
C GLN A 5 -21.47 2.40 -4.40
N PHE A 6 -20.80 2.63 -5.53
CA PHE A 6 -19.45 2.13 -5.75
C PHE A 6 -18.44 2.75 -4.78
N PHE A 7 -18.56 4.07 -4.54
CA PHE A 7 -17.71 4.78 -3.59
C PHE A 7 -17.89 4.26 -2.16
N GLU A 8 -19.13 4.09 -1.69
CA GLU A 8 -19.41 3.57 -0.35
C GLU A 8 -18.87 2.16 -0.15
N GLN A 9 -19.09 1.26 -1.12
CA GLN A 9 -18.51 -0.10 -1.07
C GLN A 9 -16.98 -0.07 -1.08
N SER A 10 -16.39 0.80 -1.90
CA SER A 10 -14.94 0.96 -1.97
C SER A 10 -14.39 1.50 -0.65
N LYS A 11 -15.02 2.53 -0.07
CA LYS A 11 -14.65 3.12 1.22
C LYS A 11 -14.69 2.07 2.33
N GLN A 12 -15.76 1.28 2.41
CA GLN A 12 -15.91 0.22 3.42
C GLN A 12 -14.86 -0.90 3.29
N LYS A 13 -14.40 -1.21 2.07
CA LYS A 13 -13.38 -2.25 1.84
C LYS A 13 -11.95 -1.71 1.97
N MET A 14 -11.70 -0.52 1.44
CA MET A 14 -10.35 0.05 1.30
C MET A 14 -9.86 0.70 2.59
N LEU A 15 -10.71 1.40 3.35
CA LEU A 15 -10.27 2.06 4.58
C LEU A 15 -9.68 1.08 5.61
N PRO A 16 -10.35 -0.05 5.96
CA PRO A 16 -9.79 -1.00 6.91
C PRO A 16 -8.47 -1.61 6.46
N MET A 17 -8.26 -1.72 5.15
CA MET A 17 -6.98 -2.17 4.61
C MET A 17 -5.90 -1.11 4.73
N MET A 18 -6.20 0.15 4.43
CA MET A 18 -5.24 1.24 4.58
C MET A 18 -4.81 1.43 6.04
N ASP A 19 -5.76 1.29 6.97
CA ASP A 19 -5.50 1.30 8.41
C ASP A 19 -4.48 0.24 8.83
N LYS A 20 -4.38 -0.88 8.10
CA LYS A 20 -3.43 -1.96 8.37
C LYS A 20 -2.15 -1.87 7.53
N SER A 21 -2.28 -1.51 6.26
CA SER A 21 -1.18 -1.52 5.30
C SER A 21 -0.21 -0.35 5.54
N VAL A 22 -0.71 0.83 5.89
CA VAL A 22 0.15 1.99 6.17
C VAL A 22 1.07 1.73 7.38
N PRO A 23 0.59 1.23 8.54
CA PRO A 23 1.46 0.82 9.64
C PRO A 23 2.46 -0.26 9.24
N ALA A 24 2.03 -1.32 8.53
CA ALA A 24 2.91 -2.41 8.11
C ALA A 24 4.03 -1.90 7.16
N MET A 25 3.72 -0.99 6.24
CA MET A 25 4.73 -0.36 5.38
C MET A 25 5.70 0.51 6.19
N LYS A 26 5.23 1.26 7.20
CA LYS A 26 6.10 2.06 8.09
C LYS A 26 7.01 1.16 8.94
N GLU A 27 6.49 0.04 9.43
CA GLU A 27 7.24 -0.96 10.17
C GLU A 27 8.30 -1.61 9.28
N THR A 28 7.93 -2.01 8.06
CA THR A 28 8.86 -2.53 7.05
C THR A 28 9.98 -1.54 6.77
N LYS A 29 9.65 -0.27 6.56
CA LYS A 29 10.64 0.80 6.33
C LYS A 29 11.61 0.89 7.50
N SER A 30 11.09 0.98 8.71
CA SER A 30 11.89 1.09 9.94
C SER A 30 12.79 -0.13 10.16
N CYS A 31 12.32 -1.32 9.76
CA CYS A 31 13.11 -2.53 9.78
C CYS A 31 14.24 -2.47 8.74
N LEU A 32 13.92 -2.12 7.50
CA LEU A 32 14.90 -2.06 6.40
C LEU A 32 15.98 -1.01 6.64
N GLU A 33 15.65 0.13 7.26
CA GLU A 33 16.64 1.14 7.66
C GLU A 33 17.74 0.53 8.53
N LYS A 34 17.40 -0.44 9.38
CA LYS A 34 18.32 -1.17 10.28
C LYS A 34 18.90 -2.45 9.66
N ALA A 35 18.44 -2.88 8.49
CA ALA A 35 18.94 -4.10 7.86
C ALA A 35 20.36 -3.86 7.30
N GLU A 36 21.32 -4.66 7.75
CA GLU A 36 22.74 -4.59 7.35
C GLU A 36 23.19 -5.79 6.51
N ASP A 37 22.34 -6.81 6.40
CA ASP A 37 22.62 -8.05 5.67
C ASP A 37 21.36 -8.64 5.02
N GLN A 38 21.56 -9.68 4.20
CA GLN A 38 20.51 -10.39 3.47
C GLN A 38 19.45 -10.99 4.42
N ALA A 39 19.84 -11.58 5.54
CA ALA A 39 18.91 -12.23 6.45
C ALA A 39 18.03 -11.19 7.17
N ALA A 40 18.58 -10.04 7.54
CA ALA A 40 17.84 -8.92 8.07
C ALA A 40 16.86 -8.35 7.03
N PHE A 41 17.32 -8.18 5.78
CA PHE A 41 16.49 -7.72 4.67
C PHE A 41 15.31 -8.66 4.39
N GLU A 42 15.55 -9.96 4.37
CA GLU A 42 14.51 -10.98 4.20
C GLU A 42 13.49 -10.95 5.34
N LYS A 43 13.94 -10.85 6.60
CA LYS A 43 13.05 -10.73 7.76
C LYS A 43 12.17 -9.48 7.68
N CYS A 44 12.74 -8.33 7.30
CA CYS A 44 11.95 -7.12 7.12
C CYS A 44 10.90 -7.28 6.02
N SER A 45 11.24 -8.01 4.97
CA SER A 45 10.36 -8.29 3.84
C SER A 45 9.19 -9.21 4.20
N GLU A 46 9.31 -10.02 5.26
CA GLU A 46 8.22 -10.87 5.75
C GLU A 46 7.03 -10.05 6.27
N ILE A 47 7.27 -8.83 6.74
CA ILE A 47 6.20 -7.90 7.18
C ILE A 47 5.28 -7.59 5.98
N MET A 48 5.84 -7.30 4.81
CA MET A 48 5.06 -7.04 3.60
C MET A 48 4.34 -8.29 3.10
N ILE A 49 4.99 -9.44 3.13
CA ILE A 49 4.39 -10.71 2.67
C ILE A 49 3.21 -11.10 3.57
N ALA A 50 3.36 -10.95 4.90
CA ALA A 50 2.28 -11.21 5.85
C ALA A 50 1.08 -10.28 5.60
N MET A 51 1.36 -9.00 5.34
CA MET A 51 0.34 -8.01 4.97
C MET A 51 -0.37 -8.39 3.65
N GLU A 52 0.38 -8.70 2.59
CA GLU A 52 -0.20 -9.12 1.30
C GLU A 52 -1.07 -10.36 1.44
N LYS A 53 -0.64 -11.32 2.26
CA LYS A 53 -1.42 -12.51 2.57
C LYS A 53 -2.72 -12.16 3.29
N GLU A 54 -2.67 -11.33 4.32
CA GLU A 54 -3.88 -10.91 5.05
C GLU A 54 -4.85 -10.14 4.13
N ILE A 55 -4.33 -9.25 3.29
CA ILE A 55 -5.13 -8.51 2.30
C ILE A 55 -5.81 -9.47 1.32
N LYS A 56 -5.06 -10.42 0.77
CA LYS A 56 -5.56 -11.43 -0.18
C LYS A 56 -6.63 -12.32 0.46
N GLU A 57 -6.42 -12.75 1.69
CA GLU A 57 -7.38 -13.57 2.44
C GLU A 57 -8.67 -12.81 2.76
N LYS A 58 -8.58 -11.52 3.11
CA LYS A 58 -9.75 -10.72 3.50
C LYS A 58 -10.54 -10.12 2.35
N MET A 59 -9.90 -9.81 1.23
CA MET A 59 -10.61 -9.23 0.08
C MET A 59 -11.21 -10.28 -0.84
N GLY A 60 -10.59 -11.46 -0.96
CA GLY A 60 -10.93 -12.39 -2.03
C GLY A 60 -10.85 -11.72 -3.42
N PRO A 61 -11.35 -12.38 -4.46
CA PRO A 61 -11.59 -11.70 -5.74
C PRO A 61 -12.69 -10.66 -5.57
N VAL A 62 -12.36 -9.37 -5.65
CA VAL A 62 -13.34 -8.28 -5.59
C VAL A 62 -14.05 -8.19 -6.95
N PRO A 63 -15.36 -8.52 -7.05
CA PRO A 63 -16.07 -8.44 -8.33
C PRO A 63 -16.09 -7.00 -8.83
N GLY A 64 -15.63 -6.76 -10.06
CA GLY A 64 -15.64 -5.44 -10.69
C GLY A 64 -14.42 -4.55 -10.41
N MET A 65 -13.44 -4.98 -9.60
CA MET A 65 -12.10 -4.40 -9.68
C MET A 65 -11.37 -5.05 -10.84
N PRO A 66 -10.81 -4.28 -11.80
CA PRO A 66 -9.87 -4.86 -12.76
C PRO A 66 -8.76 -5.55 -11.98
N GLU A 67 -8.32 -6.73 -12.43
CA GLU A 67 -7.05 -7.28 -11.96
C GLU A 67 -6.02 -6.16 -12.11
N GLY A 68 -5.56 -5.62 -10.98
CA GLY A 68 -4.53 -4.59 -10.98
C GLY A 68 -3.34 -5.13 -11.79
N PRO A 69 -2.49 -4.23 -12.34
CA PRO A 69 -1.26 -4.68 -12.99
C PRO A 69 -0.62 -5.72 -12.09
N LYS A 70 -0.39 -6.94 -12.63
CA LYS A 70 0.21 -8.05 -11.89
C LYS A 70 1.32 -7.46 -11.03
N GLY A 71 1.14 -7.54 -9.71
CA GLY A 71 2.15 -7.07 -8.78
C GLY A 71 3.51 -7.64 -9.18
N PRO A 72 4.62 -6.96 -8.85
CA PRO A 72 5.95 -7.41 -9.25
C PRO A 72 6.08 -8.93 -9.02
N THR A 73 6.40 -9.67 -10.09
CA THR A 73 6.42 -11.15 -10.09
C THR A 73 7.52 -11.71 -9.19
N LYS A 74 8.44 -10.85 -8.77
CA LYS A 74 9.51 -11.13 -7.82
C LYS A 74 9.10 -10.57 -6.47
N GLY A 75 8.93 -11.48 -5.50
CA GLY A 75 8.69 -11.06 -4.13
C GLY A 75 9.94 -10.40 -3.56
N PRO A 76 9.83 -9.70 -2.43
CA PRO A 76 10.98 -9.08 -1.81
C PRO A 76 12.04 -10.11 -1.33
N LYS A 77 11.68 -11.41 -1.24
CA LYS A 77 12.62 -12.54 -1.03
C LYS A 77 13.49 -12.87 -2.25
N ASP A 78 13.11 -12.44 -3.45
CA ASP A 78 13.87 -12.65 -4.68
C ASP A 78 14.84 -11.49 -4.98
N ILE A 79 14.92 -10.50 -4.09
CA ILE A 79 15.79 -9.33 -4.21
C ILE A 79 17.08 -9.58 -3.42
N GLN A 80 18.22 -9.49 -4.11
CA GLN A 80 19.51 -9.56 -3.45
C GLN A 80 19.77 -8.26 -2.68
N PHE A 81 20.23 -8.40 -1.44
CA PHE A 81 20.60 -7.29 -0.59
C PHE A 81 21.85 -6.62 -1.14
N THR A 82 21.66 -5.43 -1.67
CA THR A 82 22.70 -4.46 -1.96
C THR A 82 22.29 -3.12 -1.33
N PRO A 83 23.24 -2.22 -1.03
CA PRO A 83 22.91 -0.88 -0.55
C PRO A 83 21.91 -0.15 -1.48
N GLU A 84 22.07 -0.34 -2.79
CA GLU A 84 21.19 0.23 -3.80
C GLU A 84 19.78 -0.40 -3.76
N ALA A 85 19.67 -1.73 -3.64
CA ALA A 85 18.38 -2.40 -3.51
C ALA A 85 17.64 -1.98 -2.24
N LYS A 86 18.35 -1.86 -1.11
CA LYS A 86 17.81 -1.32 0.15
C LYS A 86 17.28 0.10 -0.06
N GLN A 87 18.07 0.98 -0.68
CA GLN A 87 17.67 2.37 -0.90
C GLN A 87 16.48 2.50 -1.84
N ASN A 88 16.43 1.70 -2.92
CA ASN A 88 15.28 1.63 -3.82
C ASN A 88 14.01 1.16 -3.08
N MET A 89 14.13 0.17 -2.20
CA MET A 89 12.98 -0.33 -1.44
C MET A 89 12.51 0.68 -0.39
N LEU A 90 13.43 1.41 0.26
CA LEU A 90 13.09 2.50 1.17
C LEU A 90 12.35 3.64 0.45
N GLN A 91 12.82 4.05 -0.74
CA GLN A 91 12.14 5.07 -1.56
C GLN A 91 10.75 4.61 -2.02
N PHE A 92 10.64 3.34 -2.43
CA PHE A 92 9.36 2.74 -2.79
C PHE A 92 8.38 2.76 -1.61
N LEU A 93 8.84 2.39 -0.41
CA LEU A 93 8.04 2.40 0.80
C LEU A 93 7.63 3.83 1.18
N ASP A 94 8.53 4.81 1.10
CA ASP A 94 8.21 6.21 1.36
C ASP A 94 7.09 6.72 0.46
N ARG A 95 7.19 6.45 -0.85
CA ARG A 95 6.16 6.82 -1.80
C ARG A 95 4.84 6.09 -1.53
N SER A 96 4.90 4.81 -1.22
CA SER A 96 3.72 3.98 -0.93
C SER A 96 3.01 4.39 0.35
N ILE A 97 3.76 4.72 1.41
CA ILE A 97 3.24 5.27 2.67
C ILE A 97 2.58 6.63 2.42
N MET A 98 3.24 7.52 1.67
CA MET A 98 2.67 8.84 1.34
C MET A 98 1.34 8.70 0.60
N ILE A 99 1.30 7.87 -0.44
CA ILE A 99 0.08 7.62 -1.23
C ILE A 99 -1.00 6.97 -0.34
N GLY A 100 -0.63 5.94 0.42
CA GLY A 100 -1.56 5.23 1.32
C GLY A 100 -2.18 6.17 2.35
N MET A 101 -1.37 7.03 2.99
CA MET A 101 -1.86 8.04 3.94
C MET A 101 -2.76 9.08 3.27
N ALA A 102 -2.40 9.55 2.07
CA ALA A 102 -3.23 10.49 1.31
C ALA A 102 -4.59 9.87 0.97
N MET A 103 -4.59 8.64 0.44
CA MET A 103 -5.83 7.92 0.13
C MET A 103 -6.68 7.65 1.37
N GLN A 104 -6.07 7.20 2.47
CA GLN A 104 -6.76 6.96 3.73
C GLN A 104 -7.43 8.23 4.25
N LYS A 105 -6.69 9.35 4.24
CA LYS A 105 -7.21 10.66 4.62
C LYS A 105 -8.38 11.06 3.73
N CYS A 106 -8.24 10.94 2.41
CA CYS A 106 -9.29 11.31 1.48
C CYS A 106 -10.54 10.44 1.61
N PHE A 107 -10.40 9.13 1.77
CA PHE A 107 -11.55 8.26 2.03
C PHE A 107 -12.22 8.60 3.35
N THR A 108 -11.45 8.94 4.39
CA THR A 108 -11.99 9.31 5.70
C THR A 108 -12.77 10.63 5.65
N GLN A 109 -12.27 11.60 4.88
CA GLN A 109 -12.82 12.97 4.83
C GLN A 109 -13.90 13.19 3.77
N SER A 110 -14.09 12.23 2.85
CA SER A 110 -15.04 12.37 1.74
C SER A 110 -16.27 11.52 1.99
N ASP A 111 -17.45 12.09 1.77
CA ASP A 111 -18.73 11.38 1.81
C ASP A 111 -19.21 11.02 0.41
N THR A 112 -18.62 11.60 -0.63
CA THR A 112 -18.94 11.32 -2.04
C THR A 112 -17.71 10.99 -2.89
N ALA A 113 -17.96 10.36 -4.05
CA ALA A 113 -16.94 10.08 -5.05
C ALA A 113 -16.24 11.37 -5.55
N ASP A 114 -17.00 12.46 -5.72
CA ASP A 114 -16.46 13.75 -6.16
C ASP A 114 -15.55 14.40 -5.12
N GLU A 115 -15.93 14.36 -3.84
CA GLU A 115 -15.08 14.85 -2.74
C GLU A 115 -13.78 14.06 -2.65
N MET A 116 -13.87 12.72 -2.80
CA MET A 116 -12.70 11.85 -2.82
C MET A 116 -11.76 12.22 -3.97
N GLN A 117 -12.31 12.41 -5.16
CA GLN A 117 -11.52 12.81 -6.33
C GLN A 117 -10.83 14.15 -6.12
N ARG A 118 -11.54 15.15 -5.59
CA ARG A 118 -10.98 16.48 -5.30
C ARG A 118 -9.89 16.40 -4.23
N CYS A 119 -10.11 15.64 -3.16
CA CYS A 119 -9.12 15.44 -2.13
C CYS A 119 -7.85 14.78 -2.69
N MET A 120 -7.99 13.74 -3.51
CA MET A 120 -6.86 13.05 -4.11
C MET A 120 -6.08 13.93 -5.08
N GLN A 121 -6.75 14.80 -5.84
CA GLN A 121 -6.07 15.78 -6.69
C GLN A 121 -5.27 16.79 -5.87
N ALA A 122 -5.83 17.27 -4.76
CA ALA A 122 -5.15 18.17 -3.84
C ALA A 122 -3.97 17.51 -3.11
N ALA A 123 -4.05 16.20 -2.88
CA ALA A 123 -3.02 15.43 -2.19
C ALA A 123 -1.88 14.92 -3.12
N ARG A 124 -1.96 15.15 -4.44
CA ARG A 124 -0.88 14.76 -5.35
C ARG A 124 0.39 15.54 -5.02
N PRO A 125 1.54 14.87 -4.82
CA PRO A 125 2.81 15.59 -4.69
C PRO A 125 3.06 16.38 -5.97
N LYS A 126 3.35 17.68 -5.83
CA LYS A 126 3.79 18.53 -6.94
C LYS A 126 5.11 17.95 -7.46
N GLN A 127 5.15 17.61 -8.74
CA GLN A 127 6.39 17.22 -9.41
C GLN A 127 7.34 18.41 -9.54
#